data_AF-A0A969UU21-F1
#
_entry.id   AF-A0A969UU21-F1
#
_cell.length_a   1.000
_cell.length_b   1.000
_cell.length_c   1.000
_cell.angle_alpha   90.00
_cell.angle_beta   90.00
_cell.angle_gamma   90.00
#
_symmetry.space_group_name_H-M   'P 1'
#
loop_
_entity.id
_entity.type
_entity.pdbx_description
1 polymer ?
#
loop_
_entity_poly.entity_id
_entity_poly.type
_entity_poly.pdbx_seq_one_letter_code
_entity_poly.pdbx_strand_id
1 'polypeptide(L)' 'MRTAKLPSDKDFQSLIASFERVSSISNSVRREFEIAWIAPYHGLPRSEVRRLYRLWIVDRASGGGGAE' A
#
# COMPACT_ATOMS: atom_id res chain seq x y z
N MET A 1 -18.57 -13.64 -16.21
CA MET A 1 -18.17 -12.84 -15.03
C MET A 1 -16.93 -13.47 -14.43
N ARG A 2 -15.77 -12.80 -14.43
CA ARG A 2 -14.60 -13.26 -13.66
C ARG A 2 -14.82 -12.85 -12.21
N THR A 3 -14.97 -13.80 -11.31
CA THR A 3 -14.92 -13.53 -9.86
C THR A 3 -13.53 -12.98 -9.57
N ALA A 4 -13.46 -11.75 -9.08
CA ALA A 4 -12.19 -11.18 -8.64
C ALA A 4 -11.69 -12.08 -7.49
N LYS A 5 -10.56 -12.76 -7.70
CA LYS A 5 -9.93 -13.55 -6.65
C LYS A 5 -9.56 -12.58 -5.53
N LEU A 6 -10.08 -12.83 -4.33
CA LEU A 6 -9.70 -12.03 -3.16
C LEU A 6 -8.19 -12.14 -2.96
N PRO A 7 -7.49 -11.02 -2.64
CA PRO A 7 -6.07 -11.06 -2.32
C PRO A 7 -5.83 -12.07 -1.18
N SER A 8 -4.75 -12.85 -1.27
CA SER A 8 -4.34 -13.68 -0.15
C SER A 8 -3.74 -12.83 0.96
N ASP A 9 -3.69 -13.36 2.19
CA ASP A 9 -2.98 -12.70 3.29
C ASP A 9 -1.53 -12.40 2.93
N LYS A 10 -0.89 -13.28 2.14
CA LYS A 10 0.47 -13.07 1.65
C LYS A 10 0.58 -11.87 0.71
N ASP A 11 -0.39 -11.67 -0.17
CA ASP A 11 -0.44 -10.52 -1.08
C ASP A 11 -0.61 -9.23 -0.29
N PHE A 12 -1.49 -9.26 0.72
CA PHE A 12 -1.69 -8.14 1.63
C PHE A 12 -0.42 -7.78 2.41
N GLN A 13 0.23 -8.76 3.05
CA GLN A 13 1.48 -8.52 3.78
C GLN A 13 2.61 -8.01 2.87
N SER A 14 2.70 -8.49 1.63
CA SER A 14 3.66 -7.97 0.65
C SER A 14 3.41 -6.51 0.29
N LEU A 15 2.14 -6.12 0.17
CA LEU A 15 1.75 -4.73 -0.06
C LEU A 15 2.11 -3.83 1.11
N ILE A 16 1.83 -4.27 2.35
CA ILE A 16 2.19 -3.53 3.57
C ILE A 16 3.70 -3.32 3.67
N ALA A 17 4.51 -4.36 3.45
CA ALA A 17 5.97 -4.24 3.46
C ALA A 17 6.48 -3.23 2.41
N SER A 18 5.82 -3.16 1.25
CA SER A 18 6.14 -2.16 0.24
C SER A 18 5.80 -0.73 0.72
N PHE A 19 4.68 -0.54 1.41
CA PHE A 19 4.30 0.75 1.99
C PHE A 19 5.26 1.21 3.07
N GLU A 20 5.70 0.30 3.94
CA GLU A 20 6.73 0.59 4.94
C GLU A 20 8.03 1.08 4.28
N ARG A 21 8.53 0.36 3.27
CA ARG A 21 9.72 0.76 2.51
C ARG A 21 9.56 2.12 1.84
N VAL A 22 8.39 2.41 1.29
CA VAL A 22 8.10 3.69 0.63
C VAL A 22 8.00 4.84 1.66
N SER A 23 7.45 4.56 2.84
CA SER A 23 7.26 5.55 3.91
C SER A 23 8.57 6.09 4.49
N SER A 24 9.64 5.29 4.45
CA SER A 24 10.98 5.71 4.91
C SER A 24 11.68 6.68 3.95
N ILE A 25 11.14 6.89 2.74
CA ILE A 25 11.68 7.86 1.78
C ILE A 25 11.30 9.28 2.20
N SER A 26 12.29 10.08 2.59
CA SER A 26 12.06 11.46 3.06
C SER A 26 11.57 12.41 1.96
N ASN A 27 12.00 12.21 0.71
CA ASN A 27 11.59 13.06 -0.41
C ASN A 27 10.18 12.67 -0.90
N SER A 28 9.23 13.59 -0.80
CA SER A 28 7.82 13.36 -1.14
C SER A 28 7.59 13.03 -2.62
N VAL A 29 8.33 13.66 -3.54
CA VAL A 29 8.21 13.39 -4.98
C VAL A 29 8.73 12.00 -5.31
N ARG A 30 9.88 11.62 -4.75
CA ARG A 30 10.45 10.28 -4.91
C ARG A 30 9.53 9.21 -4.32
N ARG A 31 8.88 9.50 -3.20
CA ARG A 31 7.87 8.63 -2.59
C ARG A 31 6.69 8.39 -3.53
N GLU A 32 6.10 9.44 -4.09
CA GLU A 32 5.00 9.31 -5.06
C GLU A 32 5.39 8.51 -6.31
N PHE A 33 6.62 8.70 -6.79
CA PHE A 33 7.15 7.90 -7.90
C PHE A 33 7.25 6.41 -7.53
N GLU A 34 7.78 6.10 -6.35
CA GLU A 34 7.90 4.72 -5.88
C GLU A 34 6.54 4.04 -5.67
N ILE A 35 5.52 4.76 -5.18
CA ILE A 35 4.13 4.23 -5.11
C ILE A 35 3.64 3.81 -6.49
N ALA A 36 3.83 4.66 -7.49
CA ALA A 36 3.43 4.38 -8.86
C ALA A 36 4.26 3.23 -9.49
N TRP A 37 5.51 3.09 -9.07
CA TRP A 37 6.43 2.05 -9.50
C TRP A 37 6.10 0.68 -8.92
N ILE A 38 5.71 0.60 -7.63
CA ILE A 38 5.39 -0.70 -6.99
C ILE A 38 4.07 -1.31 -7.48
N ALA A 39 3.18 -0.52 -8.09
CA ALA A 39 1.82 -0.97 -8.40
C ALA A 39 1.71 -2.21 -9.32
N PRO A 40 2.51 -2.33 -10.41
CA PRO A 40 2.50 -3.54 -11.24
C PRO A 40 2.93 -4.81 -10.49
N TYR A 41 3.81 -4.69 -9.49
CA TYR A 41 4.27 -5.84 -8.69
C TYR A 41 3.17 -6.43 -7.80
N HIS A 42 2.17 -5.60 -7.46
CA HIS A 42 1.00 -6.02 -6.67
C HIS A 42 -0.21 -6.38 -7.54
N GLY A 43 -0.08 -6.30 -8.86
CA GLY A 43 -1.21 -6.53 -9.78
C GLY A 43 -2.34 -5.51 -9.62
N LEU A 44 -2.07 -4.35 -9.04
CA LEU A 44 -3.06 -3.32 -8.73
C LEU A 44 -2.90 -2.09 -9.66
N PRO A 45 -4.00 -1.40 -9.99
CA PRO A 45 -3.92 -0.10 -10.65
C PRO A 45 -3.16 0.91 -9.79
N ARG A 46 -2.36 1.78 -10.42
CA ARG A 46 -1.60 2.84 -9.71
C ARG A 46 -2.49 3.73 -8.84
N SER A 47 -3.69 4.05 -9.33
CA SER A 47 -4.68 4.83 -8.57
C SER A 47 -5.11 4.13 -7.29
N GLU A 48 -5.28 2.81 -7.34
CA GLU A 48 -5.70 2.00 -6.20
C GLU A 48 -4.57 1.88 -5.18
N VAL A 49 -3.34 1.60 -5.61
CA VAL A 49 -2.17 1.54 -4.72
C VAL A 49 -1.94 2.88 -4.02
N ARG A 50 -2.09 4.00 -4.73
CA ARG A 50 -2.00 5.33 -4.11
C ARG A 50 -3.09 5.56 -3.07
N ARG A 51 -4.32 5.12 -3.35
CA ARG A 51 -5.44 5.22 -2.41
C ARG A 51 -5.17 4.39 -1.15
N LEU A 52 -4.78 3.13 -1.31
CA LEU A 52 -4.45 2.23 -0.21
C LEU A 52 -3.29 2.75 0.64
N TYR A 53 -2.25 3.30 0.01
CA TYR A 53 -1.14 3.90 0.72
C TYR A 53 -1.56 5.09 1.61
N ARG A 54 -2.46 5.96 1.11
CA ARG A 54 -3.01 7.07 1.90
C ARG A 54 -3.81 6.58 3.11
N LEU A 55 -4.65 5.56 2.92
CA LEU A 55 -5.41 4.95 4.02
C LEU A 55 -4.47 4.36 5.07
N TRP A 56 -3.43 3.64 4.63
CA TRP A 56 -2.43 3.05 5.51
C TRP A 56 -1.65 4.10 6.33
N ILE A 57 -1.30 5.24 5.74
CA ILE A 57 -0.69 6.36 6.48
C ILE A 57 -1.63 6.87 7.57
N VAL A 58 -2.91 7.08 7.25
CA VAL A 58 -3.91 7.59 8.20
C VAL A 58 -4.11 6.61 9.35
N ASP A 59 -4.20 5.33 9.05
CA ASP A 59 -4.31 4.25 10.04
C ASP A 59 -3.11 4.24 11.02
N ARG A 60 -1.88 4.31 10.47
CA ARG A 60 -0.64 4.43 11.26
C ARG A 60 -0.60 5.70 12.11
N ALA A 61 -1.00 6.84 11.56
CA ALA A 61 -0.98 8.12 12.26
C ALA A 61 -2.05 8.23 13.35
N SER A 62 -3.18 7.54 13.17
CA SER A 62 -4.25 7.45 14.17
C SER A 62 -3.90 6.51 15.34
N GLY A 63 -2.69 5.93 15.30
CA GLY A 63 -2.10 5.23 16.43
C GLY A 63 -2.50 3.77 16.57
N GLY A 64 -3.06 3.10 15.54
CA GLY A 64 -3.31 1.65 15.59
C GLY A 64 -3.93 1.14 16.90
N GLY A 65 -4.75 1.98 17.54
CA GLY A 65 -5.44 1.68 18.77
C GLY A 65 -6.69 0.89 18.42
N GLY A 66 -6.52 -0.42 18.25
CA GLY A 66 -7.60 -1.30 17.84
C GLY A 66 -7.19 -2.77 17.93
N ALA A 67 -6.99 -3.22 19.18
CA ALA A 67 -7.23 -4.57 19.67
C ALA A 67 -7.03 -5.75 18.69
N GLU A 68 -5.84 -6.36 18.78
CA GLU A 68 -5.74 -7.77 19.18
C GLU A 68 -4.72 -7.89 20.32
#